data_AF-A0AAU8AJY4-F1
#
_entry.id   AF-A0AAU8AJY4-F1
#
_cell.length_a   1.000
_cell.length_b   1.000
_cell.length_c   1.000
_cell.angle_alpha   90.00
_cell.angle_beta   90.00
_cell.angle_gamma   90.00
#
_symmetry.space_group_name_H-M   'P 1'
#
loop_
_entity.id
_entity.type
_entity.pdbx_description
1 polymer ?
#
loop_
_entity_poly.entity_id
_entity_poly.type
_entity_poly.pdbx_seq_one_letter_code
_entity_poly.pdbx_strand_id
1 'polypeptide(L)'
;MFSVLRVCLRAQYAPLLLLSLAAILCLAVGAPLLGPDGPFLLAALWLLGLLALLATRATLRRHRASRPVFLTRRALRQPPLPLPPHRQMRTELARLLVSPAPRDGLPESPDYAIRRILERSLSFQGARDADDLSARDLAEFWLLVTLLRATPERAGGLARCFRLPDMVLTLHDRVTQIAADHAAALPLARSA
;
A
#
# COMPACT_ATOMS: atom_id res chain seq x y z
N MET A 1 1.10 -13.54 -3.08
CA MET A 1 2.06 -12.55 -2.52
C MET A 1 2.03 -12.41 -0.99
N PHE A 2 1.53 -13.40 -0.23
CA PHE A 2 1.46 -13.36 1.25
C PHE A 2 2.79 -13.69 1.97
N SER A 3 3.87 -13.99 1.23
CA SER A 3 5.13 -14.50 1.82
C SER A 3 6.00 -13.39 2.41
N VAL A 4 6.14 -12.24 1.74
CA VAL A 4 7.07 -11.17 2.17
C VAL A 4 6.61 -10.47 3.45
N LEU A 5 5.30 -10.29 3.62
CA LEU A 5 4.71 -9.74 4.86
C LEU A 5 4.87 -10.70 6.04
N ARG A 6 4.67 -12.01 5.83
CA ARG A 6 4.92 -13.03 6.87
C ARG A 6 6.40 -13.14 7.22
N VAL A 7 7.31 -12.96 6.25
CA VAL A 7 8.76 -12.96 6.47
C VAL A 7 9.22 -11.69 7.19
N CYS A 8 8.68 -10.52 6.85
CA CYS A 8 8.96 -9.28 7.60
C CYS A 8 8.40 -9.34 9.03
N LEU A 9 7.17 -9.85 9.23
CA LEU A 9 6.60 -10.05 10.56
C LEU A 9 7.38 -11.12 11.35
N ARG A 10 7.77 -12.25 10.74
CA ARG A 10 8.60 -13.29 11.40
C ARG A 10 10.00 -12.77 11.76
N ALA A 11 10.63 -11.99 10.89
CA ALA A 11 11.91 -11.35 11.18
C ALA A 11 11.79 -10.23 12.24
N GLN A 12 10.61 -9.59 12.35
CA GLN A 12 10.31 -8.56 13.36
C GLN A 12 9.99 -9.12 14.75
N TYR A 13 9.39 -10.32 14.84
CA TYR A 13 9.18 -11.01 16.12
C TYR A 13 10.36 -11.90 16.52
N ALA A 14 11.24 -12.28 15.60
CA ALA A 14 12.45 -13.04 15.90
C ALA A 14 13.30 -12.44 17.03
N PRO A 15 13.59 -11.11 17.08
CA PRO A 15 14.36 -10.53 18.18
C PRO A 15 13.58 -10.51 19.49
N LEU A 16 12.27 -10.29 19.48
CA LEU A 16 11.40 -10.34 20.68
C LEU A 16 11.27 -11.76 21.23
N LEU A 17 11.13 -12.75 20.33
CA LEU A 17 11.12 -14.16 20.68
C LEU A 17 12.49 -14.58 21.21
N LEU A 18 13.59 -14.21 20.56
CA LEU A 18 14.95 -14.45 21.07
C LEU A 18 15.18 -13.81 22.44
N LEU A 19 14.71 -12.57 22.66
CA LEU A 19 14.79 -11.90 23.97
C LEU A 19 13.97 -12.61 25.03
N SER A 20 12.73 -13.00 24.71
CA SER A 20 11.87 -13.76 25.63
C SER A 20 12.45 -15.14 25.94
N LEU A 21 13.01 -15.81 24.94
CA LEU A 21 13.59 -17.14 25.07
C LEU A 21 14.90 -17.07 25.84
N ALA A 22 15.73 -16.04 25.64
CA ALA A 22 16.92 -15.77 26.44
C ALA A 22 16.58 -15.39 27.89
N ALA A 23 15.51 -14.63 28.12
CA ALA A 23 15.02 -14.30 29.46
C ALA A 23 14.50 -15.54 30.20
N ILE A 24 13.73 -16.39 29.50
CA ILE A 24 13.24 -17.67 30.03
C ILE A 24 14.41 -18.64 30.28
N LEU A 25 15.41 -18.70 29.39
CA LEU A 25 16.62 -19.51 29.58
C LEU A 25 17.44 -19.00 30.77
N CYS A 26 17.60 -17.68 30.94
CA CYS A 26 18.27 -17.09 32.11
C CYS A 26 17.53 -17.38 33.42
N LEU A 27 16.19 -17.36 33.40
CA LEU A 27 15.38 -17.73 34.56
C LEU A 27 15.47 -19.23 34.88
N ALA A 28 15.47 -20.08 33.85
CA ALA A 28 15.50 -21.54 33.99
C ALA A 28 16.88 -22.08 34.39
N VAL A 29 17.97 -21.47 33.88
CA VAL A 29 19.36 -21.88 34.16
C VAL A 29 19.92 -21.13 35.38
N GLY A 30 19.39 -19.95 35.69
CA GLY A 30 19.92 -19.04 36.71
C GLY A 30 19.35 -19.20 38.12
N ALA A 31 18.24 -19.91 38.30
CA ALA A 31 17.55 -20.01 39.59
C ALA A 31 18.43 -20.50 40.77
N PRO A 32 19.51 -21.30 40.58
CA PRO A 32 20.41 -21.64 41.69
C PRO A 32 21.80 -20.97 41.65
N LEU A 33 22.13 -20.10 40.67
CA LEU A 33 23.50 -19.55 40.51
C LEU A 33 23.62 -18.01 40.43
N LEU A 34 22.53 -17.25 40.42
CA LEU A 34 22.65 -15.79 40.48
C LEU A 34 22.90 -15.35 41.92
N GLY A 35 24.14 -14.96 42.20
CA GLY A 35 24.52 -14.22 43.40
C GLY A 35 23.82 -12.84 43.49
N PRO A 36 24.30 -11.91 44.34
CA PRO A 36 23.63 -10.65 44.64
C PRO A 36 23.35 -9.72 43.44
N ASP A 37 23.93 -10.01 42.27
CA ASP A 37 23.77 -9.24 41.02
C ASP A 37 22.56 -9.68 40.17
N GLY A 38 21.87 -10.76 40.55
CA GLY A 38 20.67 -11.25 39.86
C GLY A 38 19.53 -10.23 39.65
N PRO A 39 19.14 -9.42 40.64
CA PRO A 39 18.13 -8.40 40.42
C PRO A 39 18.57 -7.31 39.44
N PHE A 40 19.88 -6.99 39.36
CA PHE A 40 20.41 -6.01 38.40
C PHE A 40 20.29 -6.50 36.96
N LEU A 41 20.61 -7.77 36.70
CA LEU A 41 20.47 -8.36 35.37
C LEU A 41 18.99 -8.42 34.93
N LEU A 42 18.08 -8.72 35.85
CA LEU A 42 16.66 -8.77 35.57
C LEU A 42 16.09 -7.36 35.27
N ALA A 43 16.55 -6.34 36.00
CA ALA A 43 16.21 -4.94 35.76
C ALA A 43 16.74 -4.44 34.41
N ALA A 44 17.98 -4.80 34.04
CA ALA A 44 18.58 -4.45 32.76
C ALA A 44 17.82 -5.07 31.58
N LEU A 45 17.40 -6.34 31.69
CA LEU A 45 16.57 -7.04 30.71
C LEU A 45 15.20 -6.37 30.52
N TRP A 46 14.54 -5.99 31.63
CA TRP A 46 13.27 -5.26 31.59
C TRP A 46 13.41 -3.90 30.92
N LEU A 47 14.47 -3.15 31.25
CA LEU A 47 14.75 -1.85 30.66
C LEU A 47 15.00 -1.97 29.14
N LEU A 48 15.76 -2.99 28.72
CA LEU A 48 16.02 -3.29 27.31
C LEU A 48 14.70 -3.62 26.57
N GLY A 49 13.81 -4.40 27.19
CA GLY A 49 12.49 -4.73 26.64
C GLY A 49 11.60 -3.49 26.47
N LEU A 50 11.59 -2.59 27.47
CA LEU A 50 10.87 -1.32 27.41
C LEU A 50 11.42 -0.40 26.31
N LEU A 51 12.74 -0.29 26.18
CA LEU A 51 13.39 0.49 25.13
C LEU A 51 13.08 -0.08 23.73
N ALA A 52 13.09 -1.41 23.57
CA ALA A 52 12.69 -2.06 22.33
C ALA A 52 11.22 -1.79 21.98
N LEU A 53 10.32 -1.80 22.97
CA LEU A 53 8.91 -1.47 22.77
C LEU A 53 8.69 -0.01 22.36
N LEU A 54 9.47 0.92 22.94
CA LEU A 54 9.42 2.34 22.58
C LEU A 54 10.00 2.59 21.19
N ALA A 55 11.12 1.95 20.85
CA ALA A 55 11.75 2.03 19.54
C ALA A 55 10.86 1.46 18.43
N THR A 56 10.17 0.35 18.70
CA THR A 56 9.17 -0.24 17.78
C THR A 56 7.95 0.66 17.61
N ARG A 57 7.43 1.26 18.69
CA ARG A 57 6.36 2.26 18.58
C ARG A 57 6.78 3.50 17.80
N ALA A 58 8.01 3.98 17.98
CA ALA A 58 8.54 5.12 17.26
C ALA A 58 8.73 4.83 15.76
N THR A 59 9.23 3.65 15.41
CA THR A 59 9.35 3.21 14.01
C THR A 59 7.98 2.96 13.37
N LEU A 60 7.03 2.37 14.09
CA LEU A 60 5.63 2.24 13.64
C LEU A 60 4.98 3.61 13.40
N ARG A 61 5.19 4.57 14.31
CA ARG A 61 4.70 5.94 14.14
C ARG A 61 5.35 6.63 12.94
N ARG A 62 6.68 6.47 12.75
CA ARG A 62 7.40 6.99 11.58
C ARG A 62 6.90 6.35 10.30
N HIS A 63 6.68 5.04 10.26
CA HIS A 63 6.12 4.33 9.10
C HIS A 63 4.68 4.74 8.77
N ARG A 64 3.84 4.94 9.80
CA ARG A 64 2.47 5.45 9.61
C ARG A 64 2.47 6.91 9.14
N ALA A 65 3.35 7.75 9.68
CA ALA A 65 3.54 9.13 9.25
C ALA A 65 4.16 9.24 7.84
N SER A 66 4.93 8.22 7.43
CA SER A 66 5.51 8.09 6.10
C SER A 66 4.65 7.28 5.13
N ARG A 67 3.36 7.04 5.44
CA ARG A 67 2.44 6.41 4.46
C ARG A 67 2.57 7.21 3.14
N PRO A 68 2.90 6.54 2.02
CA PRO A 68 3.18 7.23 0.77
C PRO A 68 1.88 7.83 0.26
N VAL A 69 1.70 9.10 0.57
CA VAL A 69 0.71 9.98 -0.05
C VAL A 69 1.07 10.06 -1.52
N PHE A 70 0.18 9.61 -2.41
CA PHE A 70 0.43 9.65 -3.85
C PHE A 70 0.54 11.09 -4.33
N LEU A 71 -0.26 11.96 -3.73
CA LEU A 71 -0.31 13.39 -4.03
C LEU A 71 0.65 14.23 -3.19
N THR A 72 1.06 15.36 -3.77
CA THR A 72 1.74 16.42 -3.02
C THR A 72 0.78 17.05 -2.01
N ARG A 73 1.32 17.56 -0.89
CA ARG A 73 0.49 18.26 0.12
C ARG A 73 -0.30 19.44 -0.46
N ARG A 74 0.23 20.09 -1.50
CA ARG A 74 -0.42 21.20 -2.19
C ARG A 74 -1.65 20.74 -2.97
N ALA A 75 -1.52 19.69 -3.77
CA ALA A 75 -2.62 19.11 -4.53
C ALA A 75 -3.77 18.59 -3.64
N LEU A 76 -3.46 18.20 -2.41
CA LEU A 76 -4.48 17.78 -1.44
C LEU A 76 -5.22 18.92 -0.78
N ARG A 77 -4.57 20.07 -0.59
CA ARG A 77 -5.21 21.28 -0.04
C ARG A 77 -6.03 22.01 -1.10
N GLN A 78 -5.56 21.98 -2.34
CA GLN A 78 -6.18 22.62 -3.49
C GLN A 78 -6.16 21.61 -4.64
N PRO A 79 -7.22 20.78 -4.75
CA PRO A 79 -7.30 19.82 -5.85
C PRO A 79 -7.38 20.56 -7.18
N PRO A 80 -6.69 20.07 -8.23
CA PRO A 80 -6.64 20.71 -9.55
C PRO A 80 -7.98 20.67 -10.29
N LEU A 81 -8.94 19.85 -9.83
CA LEU A 81 -10.28 19.74 -10.38
C LEU A 81 -11.32 19.80 -9.26
N PRO A 82 -12.55 20.26 -9.58
CA PRO A 82 -13.68 20.07 -8.69
C PRO A 82 -13.86 18.56 -8.46
N LEU A 83 -13.66 18.15 -7.21
CA LEU A 83 -13.84 16.77 -6.79
C LEU A 83 -15.33 16.46 -6.70
N PRO A 84 -15.81 15.32 -7.27
CA PRO A 84 -17.19 14.92 -7.09
C PRO A 84 -17.51 14.58 -5.63
N PRO A 85 -18.80 14.47 -5.26
CA PRO A 85 -19.20 14.01 -3.93
C PRO A 85 -18.57 12.66 -3.58
N HIS A 86 -18.13 12.49 -2.32
CA HIS A 86 -17.47 11.25 -1.88
C HIS A 86 -18.28 9.97 -2.15
N ARG A 87 -19.61 10.06 -2.06
CA ARG A 87 -20.51 8.93 -2.37
C ARG A 87 -20.34 8.48 -3.82
N GLN A 88 -20.28 9.41 -4.76
CA GLN A 88 -20.10 9.10 -6.19
C GLN A 88 -18.71 8.50 -6.45
N MET A 89 -17.66 9.06 -5.83
CA MET A 89 -16.30 8.50 -5.95
C MET A 89 -16.25 7.04 -5.48
N ARG A 90 -16.86 6.73 -4.33
CA ARG A 90 -16.88 5.36 -3.80
C ARG A 90 -17.62 4.41 -4.72
N THR A 91 -18.79 4.82 -5.25
CA THR A 91 -19.56 4.00 -6.19
C THR A 91 -18.78 3.70 -7.46
N GLU A 92 -18.13 4.70 -8.05
CA GLU A 92 -17.33 4.52 -9.27
C GLU A 92 -16.08 3.67 -9.01
N LEU A 93 -15.38 3.89 -7.89
CA LEU A 93 -14.22 3.05 -7.52
C LEU A 93 -14.64 1.61 -7.26
N ALA A 94 -15.75 1.38 -6.54
CA ALA A 94 -16.30 0.04 -6.32
C ALA A 94 -16.66 -0.64 -7.64
N ARG A 95 -17.26 0.10 -8.58
CA ARG A 95 -17.57 -0.42 -9.93
C ARG A 95 -16.31 -0.87 -10.67
N LEU A 96 -15.22 -0.10 -10.60
CA LEU A 96 -13.95 -0.46 -11.24
C LEU A 96 -13.29 -1.68 -10.59
N LEU A 97 -13.38 -1.82 -9.27
CA LEU A 97 -12.84 -2.97 -8.55
C LEU A 97 -13.57 -4.28 -8.91
N VAL A 98 -14.82 -4.21 -9.37
CA VAL A 98 -15.62 -5.36 -9.83
C VAL A 98 -15.34 -5.72 -11.30
N SER A 99 -14.58 -4.92 -12.05
CA SER A 99 -14.32 -5.14 -13.48
C SER A 99 -13.80 -6.56 -13.77
N PRO A 100 -14.39 -7.31 -14.71
CA PRO A 100 -14.08 -8.73 -14.92
C PRO A 100 -12.61 -8.96 -15.30
N ALA A 101 -12.07 -10.08 -14.83
CA ALA A 101 -10.74 -10.52 -15.24
C ALA A 101 -10.73 -10.92 -16.73
N PRO A 102 -9.60 -10.75 -17.43
CA PRO A 102 -9.46 -11.26 -18.78
C PRO A 102 -9.68 -12.77 -18.77
N ARG A 103 -10.43 -13.27 -19.76
CA ARG A 103 -10.55 -14.71 -20.01
C ARG A 103 -9.30 -15.18 -20.74
N ASP A 104 -8.89 -16.42 -20.49
CA ASP A 104 -7.68 -17.00 -21.08
C ASP A 104 -7.67 -16.82 -22.61
N GLY A 105 -6.56 -16.26 -23.12
CA GLY A 105 -6.36 -15.98 -24.55
C GLY A 105 -6.92 -14.65 -25.08
N LEU A 106 -7.70 -13.89 -24.30
CA LEU A 106 -8.15 -12.56 -24.69
C LEU A 106 -7.21 -11.46 -24.17
N PRO A 107 -7.01 -10.37 -24.94
CA PRO A 107 -6.19 -9.26 -24.50
C PRO A 107 -6.80 -8.55 -23.29
N GLU A 108 -5.93 -8.12 -22.37
CA GLU A 108 -6.29 -7.43 -21.14
C GLU A 108 -7.12 -6.18 -21.44
N SER A 109 -8.27 -6.01 -20.77
CA SER A 109 -9.07 -4.78 -20.88
C SER A 109 -8.39 -3.64 -20.12
N PRO A 110 -8.43 -2.39 -20.63
CA PRO A 110 -7.87 -1.23 -19.92
C PRO A 110 -8.50 -1.02 -18.54
N ASP A 111 -9.79 -1.33 -18.38
CA ASP A 111 -10.46 -1.23 -17.07
C ASP A 111 -9.94 -2.26 -16.07
N TYR A 112 -9.55 -3.45 -16.55
CA TYR A 112 -8.91 -4.46 -15.70
C TYR A 112 -7.48 -4.04 -15.31
N ALA A 113 -6.73 -3.41 -16.21
CA ALA A 113 -5.41 -2.88 -15.91
C ALA A 113 -5.48 -1.81 -14.80
N ILE A 114 -6.46 -0.90 -14.89
CA ILE A 114 -6.75 0.09 -13.85
C ILE A 114 -7.14 -0.61 -12.54
N ARG A 115 -8.05 -1.58 -12.58
CA ARG A 115 -8.43 -2.39 -11.40
C ARG A 115 -7.20 -2.99 -10.70
N ARG A 116 -6.28 -3.62 -11.44
CA ARG A 116 -5.05 -4.22 -10.89
C ARG A 116 -4.16 -3.19 -10.20
N ILE A 117 -4.04 -1.99 -10.77
CA ILE A 117 -3.30 -0.87 -10.15
C ILE A 117 -3.99 -0.43 -8.85
N LEU A 118 -5.32 -0.35 -8.84
CA LEU A 118 -6.11 0.02 -7.67
C LEU A 118 -6.00 -1.02 -6.56
N GLU A 119 -6.17 -2.32 -6.85
CA GLU A 119 -6.03 -3.41 -5.87
C GLU A 119 -4.63 -3.42 -5.23
N ARG A 120 -3.58 -3.21 -6.04
CA ARG A 120 -2.21 -3.12 -5.53
C ARG A 120 -2.01 -1.88 -4.65
N SER A 121 -2.65 -0.77 -4.98
CA SER A 121 -2.58 0.46 -4.20
C SER A 121 -3.39 0.35 -2.89
N LEU A 122 -4.58 -0.25 -2.92
CA LEU A 122 -5.42 -0.53 -1.75
C LEU A 122 -4.71 -1.44 -0.76
N SER A 123 -4.14 -2.55 -1.25
CA SER A 123 -3.36 -3.46 -0.41
C SER A 123 -2.14 -2.79 0.22
N PHE A 124 -1.50 -1.84 -0.49
CA PHE A 124 -0.41 -1.04 0.07
C PHE A 124 -0.87 -0.11 1.20
N GLN A 125 -2.08 0.43 1.11
CA GLN A 125 -2.69 1.26 2.15
C GLN A 125 -3.31 0.44 3.30
N GLY A 126 -3.49 -0.87 3.10
CA GLY A 126 -4.13 -1.78 4.04
C GLY A 126 -5.67 -1.69 4.03
N ALA A 127 -6.25 -1.10 2.98
CA ALA A 127 -7.68 -1.06 2.74
C ALA A 127 -8.10 -2.30 1.93
N ARG A 128 -9.28 -2.86 2.21
CA ARG A 128 -9.84 -3.97 1.41
C ARG A 128 -10.76 -3.45 0.32
N ASP A 129 -11.56 -2.45 0.66
CA ASP A 129 -12.55 -1.85 -0.23
C ASP A 129 -12.47 -0.33 -0.28
N ALA A 130 -13.20 0.26 -1.24
CA ALA A 130 -13.31 1.72 -1.39
C ALA A 130 -14.01 2.38 -0.18
N ASP A 131 -14.81 1.64 0.58
CA ASP A 131 -15.49 2.13 1.78
C ASP A 131 -14.55 2.32 2.98
N ASP A 132 -13.46 1.55 3.04
CA ASP A 132 -12.43 1.64 4.09
C ASP A 132 -11.55 2.89 3.93
N LEU A 133 -11.64 3.58 2.79
CA LEU A 133 -10.80 4.72 2.47
C LEU A 133 -11.24 5.98 3.23
N SER A 134 -10.25 6.69 3.77
CA SER A 134 -10.45 8.05 4.27
C SER A 134 -10.82 8.99 3.13
N ALA A 135 -11.46 10.12 3.44
CA ALA A 135 -11.82 11.12 2.42
C ALA A 135 -10.60 11.60 1.60
N ARG A 136 -9.43 11.67 2.25
CA ARG A 136 -8.18 12.04 1.61
C ARG A 136 -7.71 10.96 0.65
N ASP A 137 -7.64 9.71 1.10
CA ASP A 137 -7.19 8.59 0.28
C ASP A 137 -8.14 8.41 -0.91
N LEU A 138 -9.44 8.55 -0.68
CA LEU A 138 -10.47 8.51 -1.72
C LEU A 138 -10.21 9.55 -2.83
N ALA A 139 -9.86 10.79 -2.47
CA ALA A 139 -9.51 11.82 -3.43
C ALA A 139 -8.21 11.51 -4.19
N GLU A 140 -7.22 10.89 -3.53
CA GLU A 140 -5.97 10.43 -4.18
C GLU A 140 -6.24 9.35 -5.22
N PHE A 141 -7.04 8.34 -4.86
CA PHE A 141 -7.46 7.28 -5.77
C PHE A 141 -8.28 7.83 -6.94
N TRP A 142 -9.19 8.77 -6.67
CA TRP A 142 -9.99 9.40 -7.71
C TRP A 142 -9.11 10.15 -8.71
N LEU A 143 -8.13 10.93 -8.22
CA LEU A 143 -7.19 11.65 -9.10
C LEU A 143 -6.28 10.70 -9.87
N LEU A 144 -5.89 9.56 -9.28
CA LEU A 144 -5.14 8.52 -9.98
C LEU A 144 -5.95 7.92 -11.13
N VAL A 145 -7.20 7.50 -10.87
CA VAL A 145 -8.09 6.97 -11.93
C VAL A 145 -8.33 8.01 -13.02
N THR A 146 -8.57 9.26 -12.62
CA THR A 146 -8.77 10.37 -13.56
C THR A 146 -7.54 10.57 -14.44
N LEU A 147 -6.34 10.48 -13.87
CA LEU A 147 -5.10 10.56 -14.64
C LEU A 147 -4.96 9.39 -15.58
N LEU A 148 -5.15 8.15 -15.11
CA LEU A 148 -5.00 6.94 -15.94
C LEU A 148 -5.96 6.90 -17.14
N ARG A 149 -7.10 7.60 -17.04
CA ARG A 149 -8.10 7.73 -18.11
C ARG A 149 -7.98 9.01 -18.93
N ALA A 150 -7.12 9.94 -18.53
CA ALA A 150 -6.99 11.23 -19.20
C ALA A 150 -6.30 11.08 -20.56
N THR A 151 -6.51 12.06 -21.43
CA THR A 151 -5.67 12.27 -22.63
C THR A 151 -4.23 12.59 -22.22
N PRO A 152 -3.22 12.28 -23.04
CA PRO A 152 -1.81 12.47 -22.69
C PRO A 152 -1.48 13.92 -22.27
N GLU A 153 -2.08 14.91 -22.94
CA GLU A 153 -1.96 16.33 -22.62
C GLU A 153 -2.43 16.65 -21.20
N ARG A 154 -3.58 16.08 -20.79
CA ARG A 154 -4.18 16.30 -19.49
C ARG A 154 -3.53 15.45 -18.39
N ALA A 155 -3.03 14.27 -18.75
CA ALA A 155 -2.28 13.39 -17.86
C ALA A 155 -0.98 14.07 -17.38
N GLY A 156 -0.26 14.78 -18.25
CA GLY A 156 0.94 15.55 -17.90
C GLY A 156 0.66 16.64 -16.85
N GLY A 157 -0.45 17.36 -16.98
CA GLY A 157 -0.88 18.36 -16.00
C GLY A 157 -1.25 17.74 -14.65
N LEU A 158 -1.97 16.61 -14.68
CA LEU A 158 -2.36 15.86 -13.49
C LEU A 158 -1.17 15.21 -12.78
N ALA A 159 -0.19 14.70 -13.52
CA ALA A 159 0.98 14.01 -12.98
C ALA A 159 1.79 14.90 -12.04
N ARG A 160 1.86 16.21 -12.30
CA ARG A 160 2.53 17.19 -11.42
C ARG A 160 1.92 17.28 -10.02
N CYS A 161 0.67 16.84 -9.86
CA CYS A 161 0.02 16.80 -8.56
C CYS A 161 0.53 15.64 -7.69
N PHE A 162 1.17 14.64 -8.30
CA PHE A 162 1.73 13.47 -7.64
C PHE A 162 3.18 13.72 -7.18
N ARG A 163 3.60 13.03 -6.13
CA ARG A 163 5.00 13.11 -5.64
C ARG A 163 6.01 12.50 -6.61
N LEU A 164 5.58 11.52 -7.41
CA LEU A 164 6.41 10.78 -8.36
C LEU A 164 5.76 10.86 -9.76
N PRO A 165 5.85 12.01 -10.43
CA PRO A 165 5.15 12.26 -11.69
C PRO A 165 5.53 11.25 -12.78
N ASP A 166 6.83 10.96 -12.94
CA ASP A 166 7.36 10.08 -14.00
C ASP A 166 6.81 8.65 -13.90
N MET A 167 6.68 8.14 -12.68
CA MET A 167 6.14 6.80 -12.44
C MET A 167 4.66 6.73 -12.83
N VAL A 168 3.89 7.77 -12.49
CA VAL A 168 2.46 7.80 -12.77
C VAL A 168 2.19 7.98 -14.26
N LEU A 169 3.04 8.74 -14.97
CA LEU A 169 3.02 8.81 -16.44
C LEU A 169 3.37 7.46 -17.08
N THR A 170 4.40 6.77 -16.58
CA THR A 170 4.74 5.42 -17.06
C THR A 170 3.56 4.44 -16.89
N LEU A 171 2.79 4.57 -15.81
CA LEU A 171 1.57 3.77 -15.60
C LEU A 171 0.47 4.15 -16.59
N HIS A 172 0.28 5.45 -16.85
CA HIS A 172 -0.65 5.94 -17.86
C HIS A 172 -0.30 5.39 -19.25
N ASP A 173 0.96 5.55 -19.67
CA ASP A 173 1.45 5.03 -20.95
C ASP A 173 1.19 3.52 -21.08
N ARG A 174 1.45 2.75 -20.02
CA ARG A 174 1.18 1.31 -20.01
C ARG A 174 -0.30 0.98 -20.14
N VAL A 175 -1.20 1.75 -19.50
CA VAL A 175 -2.65 1.56 -19.66
C VAL A 175 -3.10 1.93 -21.08
N THR A 176 -2.54 3.00 -21.66
CA THR A 176 -2.86 3.38 -23.05
C THR A 176 -2.40 2.33 -24.06
N GLN A 177 -1.23 1.72 -23.85
CA GLN A 177 -0.75 0.61 -24.66
C GLN A 177 -1.70 -0.59 -24.58
N ILE A 178 -2.12 -0.98 -23.37
CA ILE A 178 -3.11 -2.07 -23.18
C ILE A 178 -4.43 -1.74 -23.88
N ALA A 179 -4.88 -0.48 -23.82
CA ALA A 179 -6.08 -0.05 -24.52
C ALA A 179 -5.95 -0.19 -26.04
N ALA A 180 -4.79 0.16 -26.60
CA ALA A 180 -4.50 0.02 -28.03
C ALA A 180 -4.47 -1.46 -28.45
N ASP A 181 -3.79 -2.32 -27.68
CA ASP A 181 -3.71 -3.76 -27.93
C ASP A 181 -5.09 -4.43 -27.87
N HIS A 182 -5.91 -4.04 -26.89
CA HIS A 182 -7.28 -4.54 -26.74
C HIS A 182 -8.18 -4.08 -27.91
N ALA A 183 -8.07 -2.82 -28.33
CA ALA A 183 -8.79 -2.29 -29.48
C ALA A 183 -8.40 -2.97 -30.79
N ALA A 184 -7.11 -3.27 -30.98
CA ALA A 184 -6.61 -3.96 -32.17
C ALA A 184 -7.09 -5.42 -32.27
N ALA A 185 -7.36 -6.08 -31.14
CA ALA A 185 -7.80 -7.47 -31.11
C ALA A 185 -9.33 -7.65 -31.21
N LEU A 186 -10.12 -6.65 -30.82
CA LEU A 186 -11.58 -6.65 -30.96
C LEU A 186 -12.12 -6.91 -32.38
N PRO A 187 -11.52 -6.39 -33.48
CA PRO A 187 -11.97 -6.70 -34.83
C PRO A 187 -11.69 -8.16 -35.26
N LEU A 188 -10.60 -8.76 -34.80
CA LEU A 188 -10.23 -10.15 -35.15
C LEU A 188 -11.16 -11.18 -34.49
N ALA A 189 -11.69 -10.87 -33.30
CA ALA A 189 -12.61 -11.74 -32.58
C ALA A 189 -14.05 -11.72 -33.11
N ARG A 190 -14.42 -10.75 -33.99
CA ARG A 190 -15.74 -10.70 -34.63
C ARG A 190 -15.80 -11.41 -35.98
N SER A 191 -14.64 -11.75 -36.55
CA SER A 191 -14.49 -12.42 -37.84
C SER A 191 -14.22 -13.93 -37.73
N ALA A 192 -14.18 -14.47 -36.51
CA ALA A 192 -14.05 -15.89 -36.20
C ALA A 192 -15.36 -16.42 -35.59
#